data_AF-A0A4V5P9I4-F1
#
_entry.id   AF-A0A4V5P9I4-F1
#
_cell.length_a   1.000
_cell.length_b   1.000
_cell.length_c   1.000
_cell.angle_alpha   90.00
_cell.angle_beta   90.00
_cell.angle_gamma   90.00
#
_symmetry.space_group_name_H-M   'P 1'
#
loop_
_entity.id
_entity.type
_entity.pdbx_description
1 polymer ?
#
loop_
_entity_poly.entity_id
_entity_poly.type
_entity_poly.pdbx_seq_one_letter_code
_entity_poly.pdbx_strand_id
1 'polypeptide(L)'
;MAPSGPGSVRRRCRRVLYWIPVVFISLLLGWSYYAYAIQLCIVSMENIGEQVVCLIAYHLLFAMFVWSYWKTIFTLPMNPSKEFHLSYAEKELLEREPRGEAHQEVLRRAARDLPIYTRTMSGAIRYCDRCQLIKPDRCHHCSVCDK
;
A
#
# COMPACT_ATOMS: atom_id res chain seq x y z
N MET A 1 24.87 1.83 14.24
CA MET A 1 24.68 0.43 13.81
C MET A 1 23.68 -0.22 14.76
N ALA A 2 22.42 -0.40 14.35
CA ALA A 2 21.40 -0.98 15.22
C ALA A 2 21.49 -2.51 15.22
N PRO A 3 21.30 -3.19 16.36
CA PRO A 3 21.55 -4.62 16.48
C PRO A 3 20.46 -5.42 15.75
N SER A 4 20.89 -6.41 14.99
CA SER A 4 20.05 -7.41 14.32
C SER A 4 19.40 -8.33 15.35
N GLY A 5 18.29 -7.89 15.95
CA GLY A 5 17.48 -8.74 16.83
C GLY A 5 16.71 -9.84 16.09
N PRO A 6 16.09 -10.79 16.84
CA PRO A 6 15.30 -11.93 16.30
C PRO A 6 14.08 -11.50 15.46
N GLY A 7 13.72 -10.21 15.51
CA GLY A 7 12.72 -9.62 14.62
C GLY A 7 13.14 -9.56 13.14
N SER A 8 14.43 -9.65 12.81
CA SER A 8 14.91 -9.60 11.42
C SER A 8 14.57 -10.86 10.62
N VAL A 9 14.72 -12.04 11.23
CA VAL A 9 14.37 -13.34 10.63
C VAL A 9 12.85 -13.47 10.49
N ARG A 10 12.08 -13.12 11.54
CA ARG A 10 10.62 -13.12 11.51
C ARG A 10 10.03 -12.16 10.47
N ARG A 11 10.64 -10.98 10.27
CA ARG A 11 10.27 -10.03 9.20
C ARG A 11 10.61 -10.58 7.80
N ARG A 12 11.71 -11.32 7.64
CA ARG A 12 12.12 -11.92 6.37
C ARG A 12 11.19 -13.06 5.94
N CYS A 13 10.86 -14.00 6.84
CA CYS A 13 9.88 -15.05 6.57
C CYS A 13 8.50 -14.48 6.22
N ARG A 14 8.05 -13.45 6.95
CA ARG A 14 6.77 -12.78 6.68
C ARG A 14 6.73 -12.14 5.29
N ARG A 15 7.84 -11.56 4.84
CA ARG A 15 7.96 -10.98 3.49
C ARG A 15 7.81 -12.05 2.41
N VAL A 16 8.39 -13.23 2.57
CA VAL A 16 8.24 -14.34 1.62
C VAL A 16 6.79 -14.81 1.54
N LEU A 17 6.11 -14.97 2.69
CA LEU A 17 4.70 -15.37 2.72
C LEU A 17 3.79 -14.37 1.99
N TYR A 18 4.09 -13.07 2.04
CA TYR A 18 3.31 -12.06 1.32
C TYR A 18 3.47 -12.09 -0.20
N TRP A 19 4.51 -12.75 -0.73
CA TRP A 19 4.67 -12.94 -2.17
C TRP A 19 3.89 -14.15 -2.70
N ILE A 20 3.41 -15.06 -1.83
CA ILE A 20 2.66 -16.24 -2.27
C ILE A 20 1.43 -15.86 -3.11
N PRO A 21 0.57 -14.91 -2.71
CA PRO A 21 -0.58 -14.52 -3.54
C PRO A 21 -0.17 -13.92 -4.89
N VAL A 22 0.93 -13.16 -4.93
CA VAL A 22 1.42 -12.53 -6.17
C VAL A 22 1.93 -13.58 -7.15
N VAL A 23 2.72 -14.54 -6.67
CA VAL A 23 3.23 -15.65 -7.47
C VAL A 23 2.08 -16.52 -7.96
N PHE A 24 1.11 -16.83 -7.11
CA PHE A 24 -0.06 -17.63 -7.48
C PHE A 24 -0.86 -16.99 -8.62
N ILE A 25 -1.19 -15.70 -8.51
CA ILE A 25 -1.92 -14.99 -9.58
C ILE A 25 -1.08 -14.92 -10.86
N SER A 26 0.23 -14.69 -10.75
CA SER A 26 1.12 -14.65 -11.91
C SER A 26 1.19 -15.98 -12.65
N LEU A 27 1.18 -17.11 -11.92
CA LEU A 27 1.10 -18.44 -12.51
C LEU A 27 -0.26 -18.68 -13.22
N LEU A 28 -1.36 -18.27 -12.60
CA LEU A 28 -2.69 -18.36 -13.22
C LEU A 28 -2.78 -17.54 -14.52
N LEU A 29 -2.17 -16.35 -14.55
CA LEU A 29 -2.12 -15.51 -15.76
C LEU A 29 -1.26 -16.12 -16.86
N GLY A 30 -0.11 -16.70 -16.51
CA GLY A 30 0.74 -17.40 -17.47
C GLY A 30 0.02 -18.61 -18.07
N TRP A 31 -0.69 -19.38 -17.24
CA TRP A 31 -1.48 -20.52 -17.69
C TRP A 31 -2.67 -20.10 -18.55
N SER A 32 -3.41 -19.05 -18.16
CA SER A 32 -4.55 -18.58 -18.94
C SER A 32 -4.12 -18.03 -20.31
N TYR A 33 -2.97 -17.37 -20.38
CA TYR A 33 -2.36 -16.95 -21.64
C TYR A 33 -2.03 -18.15 -22.53
N TYR A 34 -1.38 -19.17 -21.98
CA TYR A 34 -1.09 -20.38 -22.73
C TYR A 34 -2.36 -21.08 -23.23
N ALA A 35 -3.36 -21.25 -22.37
CA ALA A 35 -4.61 -21.91 -22.73
C ALA A 35 -5.38 -21.15 -23.82
N TYR A 36 -5.49 -19.83 -23.70
CA TYR A 36 -6.23 -19.03 -24.68
C TYR A 36 -5.44 -18.84 -25.99
N ALA A 37 -4.21 -18.32 -25.91
CA ALA A 37 -3.46 -17.95 -27.11
C ALA A 37 -2.96 -19.17 -27.90
N ILE A 38 -2.51 -20.22 -27.21
CA ILE A 38 -1.93 -21.39 -27.88
C ILE A 38 -3.01 -22.46 -28.12
N GLN A 39 -3.60 -22.99 -27.04
CA GLN A 39 -4.50 -24.15 -27.16
C GLN A 39 -5.79 -23.80 -27.90
N LEU A 40 -6.41 -22.66 -27.59
CA LEU A 40 -7.65 -22.25 -28.23
C LEU A 40 -7.38 -21.57 -29.59
N CYS A 41 -6.67 -20.45 -29.61
CA CYS A 41 -6.55 -19.64 -30.82
C CYS A 41 -5.63 -20.24 -31.90
N ILE A 42 -4.52 -20.90 -31.54
CA ILE A 42 -3.57 -21.43 -32.56
C ILE A 42 -3.90 -22.88 -32.92
N VAL A 43 -4.21 -23.72 -31.93
CA VAL A 43 -4.40 -25.16 -32.17
C VAL A 43 -5.84 -25.51 -32.53
N SER A 44 -6.84 -24.87 -31.92
CA SER A 44 -8.24 -25.28 -32.07
C SER A 44 -9.05 -24.47 -33.09
N MET A 45 -8.70 -23.20 -33.33
CA MET A 45 -9.42 -22.37 -34.30
C MET A 45 -8.95 -22.65 -35.74
N GLU A 46 -9.89 -22.97 -36.62
CA GLU A 46 -9.61 -23.23 -38.04
C GLU A 46 -9.68 -21.96 -38.91
N ASN A 47 -10.49 -20.96 -38.51
CA ASN A 47 -10.65 -19.71 -39.26
C ASN A 47 -9.53 -18.71 -38.92
N ILE A 48 -8.65 -18.46 -39.89
CA ILE A 48 -7.50 -17.55 -39.76
C ILE A 48 -7.96 -16.11 -39.43
N GLY A 49 -9.06 -15.64 -40.02
CA GLY A 49 -9.54 -14.27 -39.80
C GLY A 49 -9.97 -14.04 -38.36
N GLU A 50 -10.79 -14.95 -37.83
CA GLU A 50 -11.22 -14.92 -36.43
C GLU A 50 -10.03 -15.10 -35.48
N GLN A 51 -9.11 -16.01 -35.80
CA GLN A 51 -7.89 -16.25 -35.02
C GLN A 51 -7.08 -14.95 -34.86
N VAL A 52 -6.83 -14.23 -35.96
CA VAL A 52 -6.05 -12.99 -35.93
C VAL A 52 -6.76 -11.92 -35.10
N VAL A 53 -8.08 -11.73 -35.31
CA VAL A 53 -8.85 -10.73 -34.57
C VAL A 53 -8.89 -11.03 -33.07
N CYS A 54 -9.16 -12.28 -32.69
CA CYS A 54 -9.18 -12.71 -31.30
C CYS A 54 -7.80 -12.57 -30.65
N LEU A 55 -6.72 -12.96 -31.33
CA LEU A 55 -5.37 -12.81 -30.80
C LEU A 55 -5.00 -11.35 -30.58
N ILE A 56 -5.27 -10.46 -31.54
CA ILE A 56 -4.96 -9.03 -31.39
C ILE A 56 -5.73 -8.44 -30.21
N ALA A 57 -7.05 -8.64 -30.16
CA ALA A 57 -7.89 -8.14 -29.08
C ALA A 57 -7.42 -8.67 -27.71
N TYR A 58 -7.13 -9.96 -27.63
CA TYR A 58 -6.63 -10.60 -26.41
C TYR A 58 -5.30 -10.02 -25.95
N HIS A 59 -4.32 -9.85 -26.84
CA HIS A 59 -3.01 -9.30 -26.47
C HIS A 59 -3.10 -7.87 -25.96
N LEU A 60 -3.97 -7.03 -26.56
CA LEU A 60 -4.19 -5.67 -26.09
C LEU A 60 -4.75 -5.66 -24.66
N LEU A 61 -5.78 -6.48 -24.40
CA LEU A 61 -6.38 -6.60 -23.07
C LEU A 61 -5.42 -7.20 -22.06
N PHE A 62 -4.69 -8.25 -22.43
CA PHE A 62 -3.72 -8.91 -21.57
C PHE A 62 -2.55 -8.00 -21.22
N ALA A 63 -2.04 -7.22 -22.19
CA ALA A 63 -0.99 -6.23 -21.94
C ALA A 63 -1.45 -5.16 -20.94
N MET A 64 -2.66 -4.62 -21.11
CA MET A 64 -3.25 -3.64 -20.17
C MET A 64 -3.46 -4.24 -18.79
N PHE A 65 -3.89 -5.50 -18.71
CA PHE A 65 -4.04 -6.23 -17.46
C PHE A 65 -2.69 -6.38 -16.74
N VAL A 66 -1.69 -6.94 -17.42
CA VAL A 66 -0.35 -7.17 -16.85
C VAL A 66 0.29 -5.85 -16.43
N TRP A 67 0.16 -4.81 -17.24
CA TRP A 67 0.64 -3.47 -16.91
C TRP A 67 0.00 -2.94 -15.62
N SER A 68 -1.32 -3.02 -15.52
CA SER A 68 -2.07 -2.54 -14.35
C SER A 68 -1.72 -3.34 -13.09
N TYR A 69 -1.60 -4.66 -13.23
CA TYR A 69 -1.18 -5.55 -12.15
C TYR A 69 0.22 -5.22 -11.66
N TRP A 70 1.17 -5.04 -12.59
CA TRP A 70 2.54 -4.63 -12.29
C TRP A 70 2.59 -3.30 -11.56
N LYS A 71 1.90 -2.27 -12.08
CA LYS A 71 1.83 -0.96 -11.44
C LYS A 71 1.23 -1.04 -10.04
N THR A 72 0.22 -1.87 -9.82
CA THR A 72 -0.42 -2.01 -8.50
C THR A 72 0.52 -2.64 -7.46
N ILE A 73 1.32 -3.63 -7.85
CA ILE A 73 2.25 -4.31 -6.92
C ILE A 73 3.47 -3.45 -6.61
N PHE A 74 4.06 -2.83 -7.64
CA PHE A 74 5.37 -2.18 -7.51
C PHE A 74 5.30 -0.68 -7.23
N THR A 75 4.11 -0.06 -7.30
CA THR A 75 3.96 1.34 -6.86
C THR A 75 3.93 1.39 -5.33
N LEU A 76 4.94 2.03 -4.76
CA LEU A 76 5.04 2.20 -3.30
C LEU A 76 3.93 3.14 -2.77
N PRO A 77 3.37 2.87 -1.59
CA PRO A 77 2.42 3.78 -0.97
C PRO A 77 3.12 5.10 -0.61
N MET A 78 2.41 6.20 -0.88
CA MET A 78 2.87 7.55 -0.52
C MET A 78 2.80 7.72 1.00
N ASN A 79 3.81 8.38 1.57
CA ASN A 79 3.88 8.67 3.01
C ASN A 79 3.62 10.16 3.25
N PRO A 80 3.08 10.54 4.41
CA PRO A 80 2.93 11.93 4.79
C PRO A 80 4.25 12.70 4.68
N SER A 81 4.17 13.97 4.27
CA SER A 81 5.30 14.89 4.28
C SER A 81 5.82 15.14 5.70
N LYS A 82 7.04 15.68 5.80
CA LYS A 82 7.70 15.93 7.08
C LYS A 82 6.97 16.97 7.94
N GLU A 83 6.19 17.86 7.35
CA GLU A 83 5.39 18.87 8.06
C GLU A 83 4.34 18.27 9.00
N PHE A 84 3.83 17.07 8.71
CA PHE A 84 2.88 16.37 9.58
C PHE A 84 3.57 15.67 10.77
N HIS A 85 4.90 15.59 10.76
CA HIS A 85 5.64 15.00 11.86
C HIS A 85 5.82 16.05 12.95
N LEU A 86 5.57 15.65 14.19
CA LEU A 86 5.80 16.54 15.32
C LEU A 86 7.29 16.89 15.41
N SER A 87 7.57 18.16 15.72
CA SER A 87 8.91 18.60 16.09
C SER A 87 9.38 17.89 17.37
N TYR A 88 10.68 17.93 17.63
CA TYR A 88 11.23 17.30 18.83
C TYR A 88 10.63 17.88 20.12
N ALA A 89 10.48 19.20 20.18
CA ALA A 89 9.90 19.90 21.33
C ALA A 89 8.42 19.52 21.56
N GLU A 90 7.62 19.40 20.49
CA GLU A 90 6.22 18.97 20.60
C GLU A 90 6.11 17.53 21.05
N LYS A 91 7.00 16.63 20.60
CA LYS A 91 7.03 15.23 21.05
C LYS A 91 7.33 15.12 22.54
N GLU A 92 8.36 15.82 22.99
CA GLU A 92 8.74 15.81 24.40
C GLU A 92 7.62 16.38 25.28
N LEU A 93 6.96 17.46 24.84
CA LEU A 93 5.78 17.98 25.53
C LEU A 93 4.64 16.97 25.55
N LEU A 94 4.34 16.34 24.42
CA LEU A 94 3.27 15.36 24.28
C LEU A 94 3.48 14.11 25.15
N GLU A 95 4.74 13.69 25.34
CA GLU A 95 5.12 12.56 26.20
C GLU A 95 5.00 12.90 27.70
N ARG A 96 5.21 14.16 28.08
CA ARG A 96 5.07 14.63 29.47
C ARG A 96 3.62 14.80 29.90
N GLU A 97 2.75 15.20 28.97
CA GLU A 97 1.34 15.45 29.27
C GLU A 97 0.55 14.15 29.48
N PRO A 98 -0.39 14.11 30.45
CA PRO A 98 -1.24 12.96 30.66
C PRO A 98 -2.16 12.74 29.46
N ARG A 99 -2.43 11.47 29.14
CA ARG A 99 -3.39 11.12 28.09
C ARG A 99 -4.77 11.67 28.43
N GLY A 100 -5.37 12.42 27.50
CA GLY A 100 -6.66 13.07 27.69
C GLY A 100 -6.73 14.41 26.95
N GLU A 101 -7.42 15.39 27.53
CA GLU A 101 -7.59 16.72 26.92
C GLU A 101 -6.28 17.49 26.79
N ALA A 102 -5.38 17.42 27.77
CA ALA A 102 -4.07 18.10 27.70
C ALA A 102 -3.24 17.61 26.51
N HIS A 103 -3.18 16.29 26.31
CA HIS A 103 -2.56 15.68 25.16
C HIS A 103 -3.21 16.09 23.83
N GLN A 104 -4.55 16.17 23.79
CA GLN A 104 -5.27 16.63 22.60
C GLN A 104 -5.04 18.12 22.30
N GLU A 105 -4.89 18.95 23.31
CA GLU A 105 -4.60 20.38 23.15
C GLU A 105 -3.23 20.61 22.49
N VAL A 106 -2.21 19.85 22.89
CA VAL A 106 -0.89 19.88 22.21
C VAL A 106 -1.03 19.52 20.73
N LEU A 107 -1.76 18.44 20.43
CA LEU A 107 -2.00 18.01 19.04
C LEU A 107 -2.82 19.04 18.25
N ARG A 108 -3.79 19.71 18.86
CA ARG A 108 -4.60 20.77 18.22
C ARG A 108 -3.75 21.97 17.85
N ARG A 109 -2.81 22.37 18.72
CA ARG A 109 -1.85 23.45 18.44
C ARG A 109 -0.92 23.10 17.29
N ALA A 110 -0.31 21.91 17.33
CA ALA A 110 0.56 21.42 16.27
C ALA A 110 -0.18 21.25 14.92
N ALA A 111 -1.47 20.89 14.95
CA ALA A 111 -2.29 20.74 13.76
C ALA A 111 -2.81 22.06 13.17
N ARG A 112 -2.68 23.19 13.88
CA ARG A 112 -3.33 24.46 13.52
C ARG A 112 -2.91 24.97 12.14
N ASP A 113 -1.63 24.80 11.81
CA ASP A 113 -1.04 25.28 10.56
C ASP A 113 -1.03 24.19 9.46
N LEU A 114 -1.65 23.03 9.70
CA LEU A 114 -1.74 21.93 8.76
C LEU A 114 -3.09 21.91 8.04
N PRO A 115 -3.15 21.52 6.75
CA PRO A 115 -4.39 21.43 5.99
C PRO A 115 -5.20 20.17 6.38
N ILE A 116 -5.75 20.15 7.59
CA ILE A 116 -6.50 19.01 8.15
C ILE A 116 -7.91 19.43 8.52
N TYR A 117 -8.89 18.86 7.81
CA TYR A 117 -10.31 19.14 7.99
C TYR A 117 -11.06 17.99 8.67
N THR A 118 -10.46 16.80 8.75
CA THR A 118 -11.09 15.65 9.41
C THR A 118 -10.63 15.49 10.86
N ARG A 119 -11.52 14.88 11.65
CA ARG A 119 -11.30 14.51 13.06
C ARG A 119 -11.75 13.07 13.28
N THR A 120 -11.44 12.53 14.45
CA THR A 120 -12.04 11.27 14.92
C THR A 120 -13.52 11.47 15.25
N MET A 121 -14.25 10.39 15.51
CA MET A 121 -15.68 10.46 15.88
C MET A 121 -15.93 11.23 17.19
N SER A 122 -14.94 11.27 18.09
CA SER A 122 -15.00 12.09 19.31
C SER A 122 -14.55 13.53 19.11
N GLY A 123 -14.23 13.95 17.88
CA GLY A 123 -13.72 15.29 17.58
C GLY A 123 -12.21 15.47 17.84
N ALA A 124 -11.50 14.45 18.33
CA ALA A 124 -10.07 14.49 18.59
C ALA A 124 -9.22 14.54 17.31
N ILE A 125 -8.01 15.12 17.42
CA ILE A 125 -6.99 15.13 16.36
C ILE A 125 -6.51 13.70 16.10
N ARG A 126 -6.44 13.34 14.82
CA ARG A 126 -5.99 12.02 14.40
C ARG A 126 -4.47 11.93 14.52
N TYR A 127 -3.98 11.16 15.47
CA TYR A 127 -2.54 10.96 15.69
C TYR A 127 -2.13 9.49 15.48
N CYS A 128 -0.86 9.24 15.14
CA CYS A 128 -0.26 7.92 15.08
C CYS A 128 0.90 7.80 16.07
N ASP A 129 0.75 6.98 17.12
CA ASP A 129 1.82 6.76 18.10
C ASP A 129 3.02 6.00 17.52
N ARG A 130 2.82 5.18 16.48
CA ARG A 130 3.91 4.41 15.87
C ARG A 130 4.78 5.27 14.95
N CYS A 131 4.14 6.10 14.14
CA CYS A 131 4.82 6.97 13.18
C CYS A 131 5.17 8.35 13.78
N GLN A 132 4.63 8.67 14.95
CA GLN A 132 4.84 9.93 15.68
C GLN A 132 4.53 11.17 14.82
N LEU A 133 3.36 11.13 14.17
CA LEU A 133 2.87 12.16 13.25
C LEU A 133 1.36 12.36 13.39
N ILE A 134 0.92 13.57 13.04
CA ILE A 134 -0.49 13.90 12.90
C ILE A 134 -0.96 13.35 11.55
N LYS A 135 -1.99 12.51 11.56
CA LYS A 135 -2.48 11.86 10.34
C LYS A 135 -3.16 12.89 9.43
N PRO A 136 -2.69 13.07 8.18
CA PRO A 136 -3.42 13.85 7.19
C PRO A 136 -4.81 13.26 6.93
N ASP A 137 -5.66 14.05 6.27
CA ASP A 137 -6.98 13.59 5.86
C ASP A 137 -6.86 12.36 4.95
N ARG A 138 -7.71 11.36 5.22
CA ARG A 138 -7.74 10.06 4.53
C ARG A 138 -6.50 9.17 4.73
N CYS A 139 -5.51 9.57 5.52
CA CYS A 139 -4.34 8.73 5.82
C CYS A 139 -4.58 7.80 7.02
N HIS A 140 -4.10 6.55 6.89
CA HIS A 140 -4.18 5.51 7.91
C HIS A 140 -2.85 4.78 8.02
N HIS A 141 -2.48 4.40 9.25
CA HIS A 141 -1.32 3.55 9.48
C HIS A 141 -1.65 2.11 9.08
N CYS A 142 -0.82 1.50 8.25
CA CYS A 142 -0.93 0.11 7.87
C CYS A 142 0.11 -0.71 8.64
N SER A 143 -0.35 -1.58 9.54
CA SER A 143 0.53 -2.44 10.34
C SER A 143 1.32 -3.47 9.51
N VAL A 144 0.81 -3.81 8.31
CA VAL A 144 1.50 -4.72 7.37
C VAL A 144 2.69 -4.01 6.72
N CYS A 145 2.47 -2.77 6.25
CA CYS A 145 3.49 -1.92 5.64
C CYS A 145 4.43 -1.29 6.67
N ASP A 146 3.98 -1.19 7.93
CA ASP A 146 4.65 -0.50 9.03
C ASP A 146 4.91 0.99 8.73
N LYS A 147 3.89 1.64 8.14
CA LYS A 147 3.89 3.04 7.68
C LYS A 147 2.52 3.66 7.94
#